data_AF-A0A1S1WS52-F1
#
_entry.id   AF-A0A1S1WS52-F1
#
_cell.length_a   1.000
_cell.length_b   1.000
_cell.length_c   1.000
_cell.angle_alpha   90.00
_cell.angle_beta   90.00
_cell.angle_gamma   90.00
#
_symmetry.space_group_name_H-M   'P 1'
#
loop_
_entity.id
_entity.type
_entity.pdbx_description
1 polymer ?
#
loop_
_entity_poly.entity_id
_entity_poly.type
_entity_poly.pdbx_seq_one_letter_code
_entity_poly.pdbx_strand_id
1 'polypeptide(L)'
;MAQPKTTTAKTQPKDKNAVAEHREDVFHLIIGFEVNDPNAYREVYVAPNGMRKVHYVLEDPGHTFMYLTKNLKVTFFYSLGPAYNNPVQRAYGQGSPEYKIPGDTRLFRFNISEDQYEKMLAKGKEYRAEVLAGARYYNIFQNFTCARSARDIIVAGWSSVPRGSSFIGKGVVMEDVVNPYAFYEAIHDKYPQGEIRLSQNKTEWRNLMHDGNAYPGKKPDPTINPADWPKEPKEQ
;
A
#
# COMPACT_ATOMS: atom_id res chain seq x y z
N MET A 1 66.32 -35.25 6.89
CA MET A 1 65.88 -33.84 6.95
C MET A 1 65.07 -33.56 5.69
N ALA A 2 63.80 -33.18 5.81
CA ALA A 2 62.90 -32.97 4.67
C ALA A 2 63.14 -31.57 4.05
N GLN A 3 63.32 -31.50 2.73
CA GLN A 3 63.45 -30.21 2.03
C GLN A 3 62.09 -29.49 1.97
N PRO A 4 62.06 -28.15 2.10
CA PRO A 4 60.83 -27.38 1.97
C PRO A 4 60.30 -27.43 0.53
N LYS A 5 59.03 -27.80 0.36
CA LYS A 5 58.31 -27.69 -0.92
C LYS A 5 57.95 -26.24 -1.19
N THR A 6 58.53 -25.66 -2.23
CA THR A 6 58.11 -24.35 -2.75
C THR A 6 57.01 -24.56 -3.79
N THR A 7 55.80 -24.08 -3.50
CA THR A 7 54.72 -23.96 -4.49
C THR A 7 54.65 -22.53 -5.01
N THR A 8 54.91 -22.36 -6.30
CA THR A 8 54.71 -21.08 -7.00
C THR A 8 53.30 -21.05 -7.58
N ALA A 9 52.45 -20.14 -7.08
CA ALA A 9 51.17 -19.85 -7.71
C ALA A 9 51.36 -18.74 -8.75
N LYS A 10 50.95 -18.98 -10.00
CA LYS A 10 50.82 -17.92 -11.01
C LYS A 10 49.55 -17.13 -10.71
N THR A 11 49.69 -15.91 -10.19
CA THR A 11 48.57 -14.96 -10.09
C THR A 11 48.45 -14.17 -11.39
N GLN A 12 47.22 -13.99 -11.89
CA GLN A 12 46.94 -13.12 -13.04
C GLN A 12 46.76 -11.66 -12.59
N PRO A 13 46.96 -10.66 -13.49
CA PRO A 13 46.68 -9.26 -13.20
C PRO A 13 45.26 -9.06 -12.69
N LYS A 14 45.09 -8.18 -11.69
CA LYS A 14 43.81 -7.90 -11.00
C LYS A 14 42.67 -7.60 -11.98
N ASP A 15 43.01 -6.99 -13.10
CA ASP A 15 42.12 -6.55 -14.17
C ASP A 15 41.47 -7.72 -14.94
N LYS A 16 42.06 -8.92 -14.91
CA LYS A 16 41.50 -10.15 -15.51
C LYS A 16 40.53 -10.91 -14.59
N ASN A 17 40.47 -10.54 -13.31
CA ASN A 17 39.56 -11.11 -12.31
C ASN A 17 38.43 -10.15 -11.93
N ALA A 18 38.35 -8.98 -12.58
CA ALA A 18 37.28 -8.02 -12.35
C ALA A 18 36.00 -8.52 -13.02
N VAL A 19 35.16 -9.22 -12.25
CA VAL A 19 33.79 -9.50 -12.65
C VAL A 19 32.96 -8.27 -12.29
N ALA A 20 32.44 -7.57 -13.31
CA ALA A 20 31.42 -6.54 -13.11
C ALA A 20 30.08 -7.25 -12.88
N GLU A 21 29.66 -7.35 -11.63
CA GLU A 21 28.31 -7.82 -11.29
C GLU A 21 27.32 -6.66 -11.53
N HIS A 22 26.60 -6.72 -12.65
CA HIS A 22 25.47 -5.83 -12.88
C HIS A 22 24.26 -6.37 -12.10
N ARG A 23 23.86 -5.69 -11.04
CA ARG A 23 22.60 -5.97 -10.33
C ARG A 23 21.55 -5.00 -10.84
N GLU A 24 20.55 -5.54 -11.53
CA GLU A 24 19.37 -4.75 -11.93
C GLU A 24 18.59 -4.33 -10.69
N ASP A 25 18.05 -3.11 -10.74
CA ASP A 25 17.20 -2.60 -9.69
C ASP A 25 15.87 -3.37 -9.66
N VAL A 26 15.37 -3.68 -8.46
CA VAL A 26 14.09 -4.38 -8.28
C VAL A 26 13.05 -3.43 -7.73
N PHE A 27 11.88 -3.38 -8.37
CA PHE A 27 10.78 -2.48 -8.02
C PHE A 27 9.54 -3.26 -7.59
N HIS A 28 8.88 -2.78 -6.52
CA HIS A 28 7.61 -3.36 -6.08
C HIS A 28 6.56 -2.29 -5.81
N LEU A 29 5.31 -2.68 -6.08
CA LEU A 29 4.11 -2.06 -5.53
C LEU A 29 3.62 -2.91 -4.36
N ILE A 30 3.34 -2.27 -3.23
CA ILE A 30 2.62 -2.90 -2.13
C ILE A 30 1.28 -2.19 -1.96
N ILE A 31 0.20 -2.98 -1.89
CA ILE A 31 -1.15 -2.52 -1.58
C ILE A 31 -1.51 -3.08 -0.21
N GLY A 32 -1.94 -2.22 0.71
CA GLY A 32 -2.33 -2.58 2.07
C GLY A 32 -3.78 -2.22 2.37
N PHE A 33 -4.43 -3.07 3.18
CA PHE A 33 -5.83 -2.95 3.56
C PHE A 33 -6.01 -3.13 5.07
N GLU A 34 -6.83 -2.26 5.68
CA GLU A 34 -7.43 -2.48 7.01
C GLU A 34 -8.93 -2.72 6.81
N VAL A 35 -9.32 -3.99 6.76
CA VAL A 35 -10.69 -4.45 6.44
C VAL A 35 -11.09 -5.52 7.45
N ASN A 36 -11.16 -5.10 8.72
CA ASN A 36 -11.16 -6.00 9.86
C ASN A 36 -12.55 -6.36 10.39
N ASP A 37 -13.60 -5.64 9.96
CA ASP A 37 -14.99 -5.97 10.28
C ASP A 37 -15.70 -6.64 9.08
N PRO A 38 -15.86 -7.98 9.07
CA PRO A 38 -16.57 -8.66 8.00
C PRO A 38 -18.05 -8.27 7.92
N ASN A 39 -18.64 -7.73 8.99
CA ASN A 39 -20.02 -7.26 8.92
C ASN A 39 -20.13 -6.00 8.08
N ALA A 40 -19.10 -5.15 8.04
CA ALA A 40 -19.16 -3.89 7.30
C ALA A 40 -19.29 -4.07 5.78
N TYR A 41 -18.94 -5.24 5.24
CA TYR A 41 -19.08 -5.56 3.82
C TYR A 41 -19.78 -6.91 3.63
N ARG A 42 -21.08 -6.84 3.31
CA ARG A 42 -21.97 -8.00 3.36
C ARG A 42 -22.95 -8.01 2.21
N GLU A 43 -23.42 -9.20 1.84
CA GLU A 43 -24.50 -9.35 0.87
C GLU A 43 -25.84 -8.97 1.50
N VAL A 44 -26.55 -8.05 0.84
CA VAL A 44 -27.89 -7.62 1.23
C VAL A 44 -28.77 -7.48 -0.01
N TYR A 45 -30.09 -7.58 0.19
CA TYR A 45 -31.05 -7.35 -0.88
C TYR A 45 -31.19 -5.85 -1.14
N VAL A 46 -30.86 -5.42 -2.36
CA VAL A 46 -31.04 -4.03 -2.84
C VAL A 46 -32.15 -4.05 -3.90
N ALA A 47 -33.33 -3.55 -3.55
CA ALA A 47 -34.45 -3.47 -4.48
C ALA A 47 -34.17 -2.46 -5.62
N PRO A 48 -34.58 -2.72 -6.87
CA PRO A 48 -35.20 -3.95 -7.40
C PRO A 48 -34.16 -5.00 -7.86
N ASN A 49 -32.87 -4.73 -7.69
CA ASN A 49 -31.76 -5.38 -8.37
C ASN A 49 -31.31 -6.74 -7.80
N GLY A 50 -31.80 -7.13 -6.61
CA GLY A 50 -31.51 -8.41 -5.98
C GLY A 50 -30.37 -8.35 -4.94
N MET A 51 -29.79 -9.51 -4.59
CA MET A 51 -28.66 -9.57 -3.65
C MET A 51 -27.43 -8.88 -4.24
N ARG A 52 -26.80 -8.01 -3.47
CA ARG A 52 -25.57 -7.29 -3.82
C ARG A 52 -24.67 -7.20 -2.58
N LYS A 53 -23.35 -7.23 -2.78
CA LYS A 53 -22.41 -6.83 -1.73
C LYS A 53 -22.44 -5.32 -1.54
N VAL A 54 -22.69 -4.91 -0.30
CA VAL A 54 -22.81 -3.52 0.11
C VAL A 54 -21.82 -3.24 1.23
N HIS A 55 -21.04 -2.17 1.07
CA HIS A 55 -20.14 -1.65 2.09
C HIS A 55 -20.85 -0.58 2.92
N TYR A 56 -21.01 -0.85 4.21
CA TYR A 56 -21.59 0.03 5.21
C TYR A 56 -20.52 0.99 5.74
N VAL A 57 -20.08 1.93 4.89
CA VAL A 57 -18.94 2.84 5.12
C VAL A 57 -19.01 3.66 6.42
N LEU A 58 -20.21 3.91 6.95
CA LEU A 58 -20.39 4.62 8.22
C LEU A 58 -20.22 3.74 9.46
N GLU A 59 -20.34 2.42 9.32
CA GLU A 59 -20.09 1.45 10.41
C GLU A 59 -18.59 1.21 10.54
N ASP A 60 -17.95 0.77 9.46
CA ASP A 60 -16.50 0.73 9.32
C ASP A 60 -16.12 1.16 7.89
N PRO A 61 -15.43 2.30 7.71
CA PRO A 61 -15.01 2.73 6.39
C PRO A 61 -13.93 1.83 5.78
N GLY A 62 -13.25 1.01 6.59
CA GLY A 62 -12.01 0.36 6.24
C GLY A 62 -10.91 1.38 5.87
N HIS A 63 -9.76 0.89 5.46
CA HIS A 63 -8.70 1.72 4.93
C HIS A 63 -7.90 1.01 3.83
N THR A 64 -7.39 1.81 2.88
CA THR A 64 -6.49 1.33 1.83
C THR A 64 -5.32 2.29 1.72
N PHE A 65 -4.12 1.74 1.63
CA PHE A 65 -2.88 2.48 1.42
C PHE A 65 -2.01 1.74 0.41
N MET A 66 -0.99 2.44 -0.10
CA MET A 66 0.02 1.83 -0.94
C MET A 66 1.39 2.42 -0.68
N TYR A 67 2.42 1.65 -0.99
CA TYR A 67 3.79 2.16 -1.04
C TYR A 67 4.58 1.51 -2.17
N LEU A 68 5.60 2.22 -2.63
CA LEU A 68 6.53 1.73 -3.63
C LEU A 68 7.87 1.42 -2.99
N THR A 69 8.55 0.43 -3.53
CA THR A 69 9.92 0.09 -3.13
C THR A 69 10.84 0.07 -4.33
N LYS A 70 12.08 0.49 -4.10
CA LYS A 70 13.22 0.29 -5.00
C LYS A 70 14.30 -0.42 -4.20
N ASN A 71 14.78 -1.55 -4.73
CA ASN A 71 15.75 -2.42 -4.07
C ASN A 71 15.34 -2.75 -2.65
N LEU A 72 14.08 -3.18 -2.48
CA LEU A 72 13.54 -3.66 -1.21
C LEU A 72 13.46 -2.60 -0.10
N LYS A 73 13.57 -1.32 -0.47
CA LYS A 73 13.43 -0.19 0.44
C LYS A 73 12.31 0.73 0.02
N VAL A 74 11.52 1.20 0.97
CA VAL A 74 10.38 2.09 0.73
C VAL A 74 10.88 3.44 0.25
N THR A 75 10.35 3.89 -0.90
CA THR A 75 10.73 5.16 -1.54
C THR A 75 9.57 6.14 -1.68
N PHE A 76 8.34 5.67 -1.48
CA PHE A 76 7.14 6.48 -1.51
C PHE A 76 6.03 5.78 -0.73
N PHE A 77 5.27 6.54 0.05
CA PHE A 77 4.13 6.02 0.80
C PHE A 77 2.91 6.94 0.64
N TYR A 78 1.75 6.35 0.37
CA TYR A 78 0.49 7.08 0.23
C TYR A 78 -0.64 6.43 1.03
N SER A 79 -1.22 7.22 1.94
CA SER A 79 -2.30 6.80 2.82
C SER A 79 -3.29 7.96 2.97
N LEU A 80 -4.31 8.03 2.12
CA LEU A 80 -5.26 9.15 2.18
C LEU A 80 -6.36 8.90 3.21
N GLY A 81 -6.71 9.91 4.00
CA GLY A 81 -7.90 9.87 4.85
C GLY A 81 -8.27 11.25 5.39
N PRO A 82 -9.37 11.37 6.15
CA PRO A 82 -9.78 12.66 6.69
C PRO A 82 -8.77 13.17 7.72
N ALA A 83 -8.43 14.46 7.64
CA ALA A 83 -7.50 15.11 8.57
C ALA A 83 -8.09 15.26 9.99
N TYR A 84 -9.42 15.20 10.12
CA TYR A 84 -10.14 15.42 11.37
C TYR A 84 -11.03 14.22 11.74
N ASN A 85 -11.21 13.99 13.04
CA ASN A 85 -12.02 12.87 13.55
C ASN A 85 -13.53 13.19 13.69
N ASN A 86 -14.00 14.36 13.25
CA ASN A 86 -15.42 14.74 13.33
C ASN A 86 -16.24 14.01 12.24
N PRO A 87 -17.41 13.41 12.56
CA PRO A 87 -18.28 12.71 11.59
C PRO A 87 -18.55 13.43 10.28
N VAL A 88 -18.81 14.74 10.29
CA VAL A 88 -19.09 15.53 9.06
C VAL A 88 -17.84 15.66 8.21
N GLN A 89 -16.71 15.97 8.84
CA GLN A 89 -15.41 16.13 8.16
C GLN A 89 -14.80 14.80 7.71
N ARG A 90 -15.26 13.68 8.27
CA ARG A 90 -14.95 12.32 7.80
C ARG A 90 -15.66 11.96 6.51
N ALA A 91 -16.84 12.53 6.25
CA ALA A 91 -17.56 12.31 4.99
C ALA A 91 -17.06 13.23 3.88
N TYR A 92 -16.75 14.48 4.23
CA TYR A 92 -16.22 15.50 3.33
C TYR A 92 -15.36 16.49 4.10
N GLY A 93 -14.08 16.63 3.73
CA GLY A 93 -13.19 17.55 4.43
C GLY A 93 -11.74 17.48 3.97
N GLN A 94 -10.91 18.28 4.63
CA GLN A 94 -9.48 18.30 4.35
C GLN A 94 -8.91 16.88 4.55
N GLY A 95 -8.17 16.41 3.55
CA GLY A 95 -7.48 15.13 3.62
C GLY A 95 -6.09 15.25 4.24
N SER A 96 -5.53 14.12 4.63
CA SER A 96 -4.10 13.94 4.87
C SER A 96 -3.62 12.77 4.00
N PRO A 97 -2.49 12.90 3.28
CA PRO A 97 -1.87 11.79 2.56
C PRO A 97 -1.06 10.87 3.49
N GLU A 98 -1.09 11.16 4.80
CA GLU A 98 -0.45 10.40 5.88
C GLU A 98 -1.47 9.93 6.94
N TYR A 99 -2.60 9.40 6.47
CA TYR A 99 -3.62 8.87 7.35
C TYR A 99 -3.12 7.65 8.10
N LYS A 100 -3.37 7.63 9.42
CA LYS A 100 -2.94 6.59 10.36
C LYS A 100 -3.48 5.21 9.99
N ILE A 101 -2.68 4.18 10.29
CA ILE A 101 -3.00 2.75 10.09
C ILE A 101 -2.96 2.08 11.47
N PRO A 102 -4.07 2.09 12.24
CA PRO A 102 -4.07 1.66 13.63
C PRO A 102 -4.26 0.15 13.89
N GLY A 103 -4.78 -0.61 12.93
CA GLY A 103 -5.21 -1.99 13.10
C GLY A 103 -4.36 -3.01 12.34
N ASP A 104 -4.82 -4.26 12.36
CA ASP A 104 -4.23 -5.35 11.59
C ASP A 104 -4.36 -5.06 10.09
N THR A 105 -3.33 -5.43 9.34
CA THR A 105 -3.24 -5.12 7.91
C THR A 105 -3.05 -6.38 7.07
N ARG A 106 -3.68 -6.36 5.90
CA ARG A 106 -3.52 -7.38 4.84
C ARG A 106 -2.85 -6.71 3.66
N LEU A 107 -1.72 -7.24 3.21
CA LEU A 107 -0.87 -6.65 2.17
C LEU A 107 -0.64 -7.61 1.02
N PHE A 108 -0.46 -7.04 -0.17
CA PHE A 108 -0.07 -7.76 -1.37
C PHE A 108 1.12 -7.05 -2.02
N ARG A 109 2.21 -7.79 -2.26
CA ARG A 109 3.41 -7.29 -2.94
C ARG A 109 3.42 -7.76 -4.38
N PHE A 110 3.60 -6.82 -5.30
CA PHE A 110 3.67 -7.08 -6.74
C PHE A 110 5.00 -6.60 -7.30
N ASN A 111 5.67 -7.46 -8.07
CA ASN A 111 6.82 -7.06 -8.87
C ASN A 111 6.32 -6.16 -10.01
N ILE A 112 6.96 -5.03 -10.21
CA ILE A 112 6.64 -4.08 -11.28
C ILE A 112 7.90 -3.71 -12.04
N SER A 113 7.76 -3.27 -13.28
CA SER A 113 8.88 -2.69 -14.03
C SER A 113 9.18 -1.27 -13.57
N GLU A 114 10.37 -0.76 -13.91
CA GLU A 114 10.77 0.62 -13.64
C GLU A 114 9.78 1.64 -14.24
N ASP A 115 9.32 1.45 -15.48
CA ASP A 115 8.33 2.34 -16.12
C ASP A 115 7.00 2.40 -15.34
N GLN A 116 6.52 1.26 -14.84
CA GLN A 116 5.32 1.21 -14.02
C GLN A 116 5.55 1.94 -12.68
N TYR A 117 6.71 1.70 -12.05
CA TYR A 117 7.10 2.37 -10.82
C TYR A 117 7.14 3.89 -10.99
N GLU A 118 7.80 4.40 -12.03
CA GLU A 118 7.94 5.84 -12.26
C GLU A 118 6.59 6.52 -12.54
N LYS A 119 5.69 5.87 -13.29
CA LYS A 119 4.32 6.37 -13.51
C LYS A 119 3.52 6.47 -12.22
N MET A 120 3.57 5.43 -11.38
CA MET A 120 2.91 5.43 -10.08
C MET A 120 3.53 6.48 -9.14
N LEU A 121 4.86 6.60 -9.13
CA LEU A 121 5.58 7.56 -8.29
C LEU A 121 5.22 8.99 -8.66
N ALA A 122 5.21 9.32 -9.95
CA ALA A 122 4.84 10.64 -10.46
C ALA A 122 3.40 10.99 -10.05
N LYS A 123 2.45 10.08 -10.29
CA LYS A 123 1.03 10.30 -9.93
C LYS A 123 0.82 10.39 -8.42
N GLY A 124 1.53 9.57 -7.65
CA GLY A 124 1.48 9.60 -6.19
C GLY A 124 2.00 10.91 -5.60
N LYS A 125 3.12 11.44 -6.13
CA LYS A 125 3.66 12.75 -5.74
C LYS A 125 2.71 13.90 -6.09
N GLU A 126 2.10 13.86 -7.27
CA GLU A 126 1.06 14.82 -7.68
C GLU A 126 -0.10 14.83 -6.68
N TYR A 127 -0.72 13.68 -6.42
CA TYR A 127 -1.85 13.58 -5.49
C TYR A 127 -1.48 14.00 -4.07
N ARG A 128 -0.29 13.61 -3.59
CA ARG A 128 0.19 14.03 -2.28
C ARG A 128 0.34 15.55 -2.21
N ALA A 129 0.93 16.19 -3.22
CA ALA A 129 1.10 17.64 -3.27
C ALA A 129 -0.25 18.36 -3.30
N GLU A 130 -1.21 17.88 -4.11
CA GLU A 130 -2.56 18.46 -4.19
C GLU A 130 -3.32 18.39 -2.85
N VAL A 131 -3.21 17.26 -2.13
CA VAL A 131 -3.85 17.10 -0.81
C VAL A 131 -3.20 18.03 0.21
N LEU A 132 -1.86 18.12 0.25
CA LEU A 132 -1.14 19.00 1.17
C LEU A 132 -1.43 20.49 0.89
N ALA A 133 -1.60 20.86 -0.38
CA ALA A 133 -1.97 22.22 -0.79
C ALA A 133 -3.46 22.53 -0.54
N GLY A 134 -4.27 21.56 -0.13
CA GLY A 134 -5.73 21.71 -0.01
C GLY A 134 -6.45 21.82 -1.34
N ALA A 135 -5.79 21.53 -2.47
CA ALA A 135 -6.40 21.50 -3.80
C ALA A 135 -7.31 20.27 -3.99
N ARG A 136 -7.11 19.22 -3.18
CA ARG A 136 -7.90 17.99 -3.23
C ARG A 136 -8.35 17.53 -1.85
N TYR A 137 -9.65 17.37 -1.69
CA TYR A 137 -10.32 17.05 -0.41
C TYR A 137 -10.73 15.59 -0.34
N TYR A 138 -10.63 14.98 0.85
CA TYR A 138 -11.24 13.67 1.09
C TYR A 138 -12.76 13.81 0.96
N ASN A 139 -13.36 13.03 0.05
CA ASN A 139 -14.78 13.16 -0.28
C ASN A 139 -15.39 11.82 -0.65
N ILE A 140 -16.24 11.29 0.24
CA ILE A 140 -16.97 10.03 -0.01
C ILE A 140 -17.95 10.19 -1.17
N PHE A 141 -18.65 11.32 -1.27
CA PHE A 141 -19.69 11.57 -2.27
C PHE A 141 -19.14 11.72 -3.69
N GLN A 142 -17.90 12.18 -3.83
CA GLN A 142 -17.19 12.23 -5.11
C GLN A 142 -16.29 11.01 -5.33
N ASN A 143 -16.38 10.01 -4.45
CA ASN A 143 -15.52 8.82 -4.45
C ASN A 143 -14.02 9.17 -4.44
N PHE A 144 -13.61 10.32 -3.91
CA PHE A 144 -12.19 10.61 -3.69
C PHE A 144 -11.80 10.21 -2.26
N THR A 145 -11.58 8.91 -2.08
CA THR A 145 -11.30 8.25 -0.79
C THR A 145 -9.95 7.53 -0.82
N CYS A 146 -9.56 6.90 0.29
CA CYS A 146 -8.34 6.08 0.41
C CYS A 146 -8.21 5.05 -0.73
N ALA A 147 -9.24 4.21 -0.92
CA ALA A 147 -9.25 3.16 -1.93
C ALA A 147 -9.22 3.72 -3.36
N ARG A 148 -10.02 4.74 -3.66
CA ARG A 148 -10.04 5.31 -5.01
C ARG A 148 -8.72 5.99 -5.36
N SER A 149 -8.21 6.83 -4.47
CA SER A 149 -6.97 7.58 -4.73
C SER A 149 -5.77 6.65 -4.87
N ALA A 150 -5.62 5.65 -4.01
CA ALA A 150 -4.61 4.60 -4.16
C ALA A 150 -4.77 3.86 -5.49
N ARG A 151 -6.00 3.47 -5.86
CA ARG A 151 -6.26 2.79 -7.14
C ARG A 151 -5.91 3.66 -8.34
N ASP A 152 -6.25 4.95 -8.34
CA ASP A 152 -5.93 5.87 -9.44
C ASP A 152 -4.40 6.00 -9.63
N ILE A 153 -3.64 6.06 -8.54
CA ILE A 153 -2.17 6.04 -8.59
C ILE A 153 -1.68 4.72 -9.21
N ILE A 154 -2.21 3.59 -8.76
CA ILE A 154 -1.83 2.26 -9.27
C ILE A 154 -2.18 2.13 -10.75
N VAL A 155 -3.36 2.58 -11.20
CA VAL A 155 -3.81 2.52 -12.59
C VAL A 155 -2.85 3.25 -13.54
N ALA A 156 -2.14 4.29 -13.06
CA ALA A 156 -1.16 5.02 -13.86
C ALA A 156 -0.02 4.11 -14.35
N GLY A 157 0.41 3.13 -13.55
CA GLY A 157 1.42 2.13 -13.94
C GLY A 157 0.84 0.73 -14.21
N TRP A 158 -0.38 0.43 -13.78
CA TRP A 158 -1.00 -0.88 -13.91
C TRP A 158 -2.50 -0.75 -14.20
N SER A 159 -2.83 -0.52 -15.48
CA SER A 159 -4.20 -0.29 -15.94
C SER A 159 -5.17 -1.45 -15.71
N SER A 160 -4.66 -2.68 -15.54
CA SER A 160 -5.46 -3.90 -15.32
C SER A 160 -5.58 -4.33 -13.86
N VAL A 161 -5.22 -3.44 -12.91
CA VAL A 161 -5.50 -3.66 -11.49
C VAL A 161 -7.00 -3.89 -11.27
N PRO A 162 -7.39 -4.88 -10.43
CA PRO A 162 -8.79 -5.13 -10.11
C PRO A 162 -9.57 -3.85 -9.76
N ARG A 163 -10.84 -3.80 -10.20
CA ARG A 163 -11.66 -2.58 -10.09
C ARG A 163 -11.93 -2.20 -8.65
N GLY A 164 -12.24 -3.18 -7.81
CA GLY A 164 -12.46 -2.96 -6.38
C GLY A 164 -13.66 -2.08 -6.06
N SER A 165 -14.72 -2.14 -6.87
CA SER A 165 -15.93 -1.36 -6.68
C SER A 165 -17.12 -2.20 -6.25
N SER A 166 -17.97 -1.62 -5.42
CA SER A 166 -19.24 -2.21 -4.98
C SER A 166 -20.24 -1.12 -4.61
N PHE A 167 -21.39 -1.51 -4.08
CA PHE A 167 -22.35 -0.57 -3.53
C PHE A 167 -21.87 -0.07 -2.17
N ILE A 168 -22.13 1.20 -1.85
CA ILE A 168 -22.08 1.70 -0.46
C ILE A 168 -23.49 1.92 0.07
N GLY A 169 -23.70 1.65 1.36
CA GLY A 169 -25.01 1.70 2.00
C GLY A 169 -25.03 2.29 3.41
N LYS A 170 -26.26 2.52 3.89
CA LYS A 170 -26.65 3.17 5.17
C LYS A 170 -26.23 4.64 5.26
N GLY A 171 -27.18 5.52 4.96
CA GLY A 171 -27.03 6.99 4.99
C GLY A 171 -26.74 7.60 3.61
N VAL A 172 -25.97 6.90 2.77
CA VAL A 172 -25.68 7.26 1.37
C VAL A 172 -25.78 5.98 0.54
N VAL A 173 -26.51 6.02 -0.58
CA VAL A 173 -26.56 4.90 -1.54
C VAL A 173 -25.88 5.38 -2.82
N MET A 174 -24.75 4.77 -3.13
CA MET A 174 -24.03 5.00 -4.38
C MET A 174 -23.63 3.65 -4.96
N GLU A 175 -23.80 3.51 -6.27
CA GLU A 175 -23.40 2.32 -7.00
C GLU A 175 -21.95 2.46 -7.50
N ASP A 176 -21.27 1.33 -7.68
CA ASP A 176 -19.96 1.26 -8.34
C ASP A 176 -18.86 2.17 -7.72
N VAL A 177 -18.82 2.20 -6.40
CA VAL A 177 -17.87 3.00 -5.61
C VAL A 177 -16.65 2.15 -5.28
N VAL A 178 -15.46 2.69 -5.52
CA VAL A 178 -14.20 2.04 -5.16
C VAL A 178 -14.00 2.21 -3.65
N ASN A 179 -13.99 1.10 -2.91
CA ASN A 179 -13.90 1.11 -1.46
C ASN A 179 -12.94 0.05 -0.93
N PRO A 180 -12.43 0.18 0.31
CA PRO A 180 -11.39 -0.71 0.82
C PRO A 180 -11.77 -2.19 0.80
N TYR A 181 -13.00 -2.51 1.17
CA TYR A 181 -13.47 -3.89 1.27
C TYR A 181 -13.62 -4.55 -0.10
N ALA A 182 -14.28 -3.90 -1.05
CA ALA A 182 -14.40 -4.41 -2.41
C ALA A 182 -13.05 -4.48 -3.13
N PHE A 183 -12.15 -3.54 -2.85
CA PHE A 183 -10.81 -3.55 -3.44
C PHE A 183 -9.93 -4.66 -2.86
N TYR A 184 -9.99 -4.87 -1.54
CA TYR A 184 -9.36 -6.03 -0.90
C TYR A 184 -9.87 -7.32 -1.50
N GLU A 185 -11.18 -7.52 -1.56
CA GLU A 185 -11.80 -8.74 -2.09
C GLU A 185 -11.38 -9.00 -3.54
N ALA A 186 -11.44 -7.99 -4.41
CA ALA A 186 -11.07 -8.15 -5.81
C ALA A 186 -9.57 -8.47 -6.01
N ILE A 187 -8.70 -7.98 -5.13
CA ILE A 187 -7.28 -8.33 -5.12
C ILE A 187 -7.09 -9.74 -4.55
N HIS A 188 -7.72 -10.06 -3.43
CA HIS A 188 -7.63 -11.36 -2.77
C HIS A 188 -8.14 -12.50 -3.67
N ASP A 189 -9.29 -12.33 -4.31
CA ASP A 189 -9.87 -13.32 -5.22
C ASP A 189 -8.94 -13.59 -6.42
N LYS A 190 -8.23 -12.56 -6.91
CA LYS A 190 -7.29 -12.70 -8.02
C LYS A 190 -5.92 -13.24 -7.57
N TYR A 191 -5.51 -12.97 -6.34
CA TYR A 191 -4.19 -13.30 -5.81
C TYR A 191 -4.24 -13.94 -4.41
N PRO A 192 -4.99 -15.04 -4.21
CA PRO A 192 -5.33 -15.53 -2.85
C PRO A 192 -4.11 -15.99 -2.04
N GLN A 193 -3.05 -16.43 -2.71
CA GLN A 193 -1.81 -16.89 -2.08
C GLN A 193 -0.81 -15.75 -1.80
N GLY A 194 -1.12 -14.53 -2.23
CA GLY A 194 -0.23 -13.36 -2.10
C GLY A 194 -0.46 -12.54 -0.83
N GLU A 195 -1.41 -12.92 0.02
CA GLU A 195 -1.75 -12.15 1.22
C GLU A 195 -0.67 -12.29 2.30
N ILE A 196 -0.17 -11.13 2.74
CA ILE A 196 0.78 -10.99 3.84
C ILE A 196 0.05 -10.27 4.97
N ARG A 197 0.12 -10.82 6.18
CA ARG A 197 -0.52 -10.23 7.37
C ARG A 197 0.53 -9.59 8.26
N LEU A 198 0.31 -8.33 8.61
CA LEU A 198 1.09 -7.64 9.65
C LEU A 198 0.13 -7.23 10.76
N SER A 199 0.49 -7.59 11.99
CA SER A 199 -0.29 -7.23 13.18
C SER A 199 -0.32 -5.71 13.37
N GLN A 200 -1.31 -5.20 14.09
CA GLN A 200 -1.37 -3.80 14.45
C GLN A 200 -0.04 -3.30 15.06
N ASN A 201 0.46 -2.19 14.53
CA ASN A 201 1.55 -1.41 15.11
C ASN A 201 1.50 0.01 14.54
N LYS A 202 0.75 0.87 15.22
CA LYS A 202 0.49 2.23 14.76
C LYS A 202 1.77 3.06 14.64
N THR A 203 2.73 2.83 15.53
CA THR A 203 4.00 3.56 15.57
C THR A 203 4.88 3.19 14.39
N GLU A 204 5.03 1.89 14.10
CA GLU A 204 5.83 1.46 12.96
C GLU A 204 5.23 1.88 11.63
N TRP A 205 3.90 1.81 11.47
CA TRP A 205 3.26 2.35 10.26
C TRP A 205 3.48 3.85 10.09
N ARG A 206 3.40 4.63 11.18
CA ARG A 206 3.68 6.06 11.15
C ARG A 206 5.13 6.33 10.73
N ASN A 207 6.08 5.60 11.31
CA ASN A 207 7.50 5.76 11.00
C ASN A 207 7.78 5.42 9.53
N LEU A 208 7.25 4.29 9.06
CA LEU A 208 7.43 3.85 7.67
C LEU A 208 6.85 4.85 6.66
N MET A 209 5.69 5.42 6.97
CA MET A 209 5.00 6.40 6.14
C MET A 209 5.73 7.75 6.12
N HIS A 210 6.19 8.23 7.27
CA HIS A 210 6.99 9.44 7.37
C HIS A 210 8.32 9.27 6.62
N ASP A 211 9.08 8.23 6.94
CA ASP A 211 10.41 8.00 6.37
C ASP A 211 10.35 7.64 4.88
N GLY A 212 9.32 6.92 4.44
CA GLY A 212 9.10 6.62 3.03
C GLY A 212 8.93 7.86 2.16
N ASN A 213 8.55 9.00 2.75
CA ASN A 213 8.39 10.28 2.04
C ASN A 213 9.50 11.30 2.37
N ALA A 214 9.95 11.38 3.61
CA ALA A 214 10.99 12.32 4.05
C ALA A 214 12.42 11.82 3.76
N TYR A 215 12.62 10.50 3.85
CA TYR A 215 13.92 9.85 3.65
C TYR A 215 13.81 8.61 2.74
N PRO A 216 13.45 8.78 1.45
CA PRO A 216 13.26 7.67 0.52
C PRO A 216 14.45 6.71 0.49
N GLY A 217 14.17 5.40 0.56
CA GLY A 217 15.19 4.36 0.50
C GLY A 217 15.94 4.12 1.82
N LYS A 218 15.46 4.65 2.95
CA LYS A 218 16.05 4.36 4.28
C LYS A 218 15.44 3.16 4.98
N LYS A 219 14.14 2.92 4.81
CA LYS A 219 13.43 1.85 5.50
C LYS A 219 13.27 0.61 4.62
N PRO A 220 13.54 -0.59 5.14
CA PRO A 220 13.25 -1.83 4.42
C PRO A 220 11.74 -2.03 4.28
N ASP A 221 11.35 -2.77 3.26
CA ASP A 221 9.97 -3.23 3.07
C ASP A 221 9.61 -4.29 4.14
N PRO A 222 8.60 -4.06 4.98
CA PRO A 222 8.23 -4.99 6.05
C PRO A 222 7.65 -6.32 5.52
N THR A 223 7.26 -6.39 4.24
CA THR A 223 6.76 -7.63 3.62
C THR A 223 7.86 -8.62 3.26
N ILE A 224 9.14 -8.25 3.37
CA ILE A 224 10.25 -9.16 3.12
C ILE A 224 10.32 -10.20 4.23
N ASN A 225 10.27 -9.75 5.48
CA ASN A 225 10.27 -10.58 6.67
C ASN A 225 9.10 -10.18 7.57
N PRO A 226 7.87 -10.63 7.30
CA PRO A 226 6.71 -10.30 8.12
C PRO A 226 6.85 -10.72 9.58
N ALA A 227 7.66 -11.75 9.85
CA ALA A 227 7.99 -12.22 11.20
C ALA A 227 8.80 -11.21 12.03
N ASP A 228 9.53 -10.30 11.36
CA ASP A 228 10.32 -9.24 12.01
C ASP A 228 9.45 -8.01 12.34
N TRP A 229 8.17 -8.01 11.96
CA TRP A 229 7.26 -6.90 12.24
C TRP A 229 7.08 -6.75 13.76
N PRO A 230 7.43 -5.59 14.34
CA PRO A 230 7.40 -5.44 15.78
C PRO A 230 5.97 -5.52 16.30
N LYS A 231 5.77 -6.19 17.43
CA LYS A 231 4.50 -6.10 18.15
C LYS A 231 4.38 -4.72 18.78
N GLU A 232 3.19 -4.16 18.76
CA GLU A 232 2.92 -2.90 19.44
C GLU A 232 3.31 -3.03 20.93
N PRO A 233 4.06 -2.06 21.49
CA PRO A 233 4.35 -2.07 22.91
C PRO A 233 3.04 -2.11 23.70
N LYS A 234 2.94 -2.99 24.69
CA LYS A 234 1.80 -2.94 25.62
C LYS A 234 1.84 -1.57 26.30
N GLU A 235 0.77 -0.78 26.14
CA GLU A 235 0.59 0.43 26.94
C GLU A 235 0.65 0.01 28.42
N GLN A 236 1.61 0.59 29.17
CA GLN A 236 1.77 0.40 30.62
C GLN A 236 0.77 1.25 31.38
#